data_AF-A0A919ZM23-F1
#
_entry.id   AF-A0A919ZM23-F1
#
_cell.length_a   1.000
_cell.length_b   1.000
_cell.length_c   1.000
_cell.angle_alpha   90.00
_cell.angle_beta   90.00
_cell.angle_gamma   90.00
#
_symmetry.space_group_name_H-M   'P 1'
#
loop_
_entity.id
_entity.type
_entity.pdbx_description
1 polymer ?
#
loop_
_entity_poly.entity_id
_entity_poly.type
_entity_poly.pdbx_seq_one_letter_code
_entity_poly.pdbx_strand_id
1 'polypeptide(L)' 'MNIKVQLTSKEESHIIKNIYPLYLYDLSEHYVRYPNVHGIYEESDDFKTLSDQYEVQNIWWEKPDSLYPYLI' A
#
# COMPACT_ATOMS: atom_id res chain seq x y z
N MET A 1 18.55 13.41 -17.38
CA MET A 1 17.25 13.25 -16.71
C MET A 1 17.40 13.79 -15.29
N ASN A 2 16.59 14.75 -14.89
CA ASN A 2 16.67 15.35 -13.55
C ASN A 2 15.61 14.67 -12.66
N ILE A 3 16.03 13.69 -11.86
CA ILE A 3 15.16 12.96 -10.93
C ILE A 3 15.28 13.61 -9.56
N LYS A 4 14.15 14.03 -9.00
CA LYS A 4 14.07 14.51 -7.62
C LYS A 4 13.35 13.45 -6.79
N VAL A 5 13.98 13.02 -5.70
CA VAL A 5 13.40 12.10 -4.73
C VAL A 5 12.82 12.91 -3.58
N GLN A 6 11.60 12.57 -3.16
CA GLN A 6 10.96 13.17 -1.99
C GLN A 6 10.14 12.10 -1.26
N LEU A 7 10.08 12.21 0.06
CA LEU A 7 9.16 11.39 0.85
C LEU A 7 7.72 11.85 0.59
N THR A 8 6.80 10.90 0.45
CA THR A 8 5.38 11.18 0.27
C THR A 8 4.78 11.83 1.54
N SER A 9 4.07 12.94 1.38
CA SER A 9 3.30 13.54 2.47
C SER A 9 1.92 12.90 2.61
N LYS A 10 1.18 13.24 3.68
CA LYS A 10 -0.19 12.76 3.87
C LYS A 10 -1.13 13.25 2.76
N GLU A 11 -0.93 14.47 2.28
CA GLU A 11 -1.69 15.07 1.17
C GLU A 11 -1.46 14.30 -0.15
N GLU A 12 -0.25 13.77 -0.34
CA GLU A 12 0.15 12.99 -1.50
C GLU A 12 -0.05 11.47 -1.31
N SER A 13 -0.57 11.02 -0.17
CA SER A 13 -0.73 9.59 0.18
C SER A 13 -1.55 8.79 -0.83
N HIS A 14 -2.46 9.47 -1.54
CA HIS A 14 -3.30 8.88 -2.59
C HIS A 14 -2.46 8.26 -3.73
N ILE A 15 -1.26 8.77 -4.01
CA ILE A 15 -0.37 8.22 -5.03
C ILE A 15 0.02 6.79 -4.67
N ILE A 16 0.49 6.58 -3.44
CA ILE A 16 0.91 5.28 -2.94
C ILE A 16 -0.30 4.35 -2.80
N LYS A 17 -1.40 4.85 -2.22
CA LYS A 17 -2.63 4.07 -2.04
C LYS A 17 -3.18 3.53 -3.35
N ASN A 18 -3.12 4.32 -4.43
CA ASN A 18 -3.61 3.88 -5.75
C ASN A 18 -2.71 2.83 -6.41
N ILE A 19 -1.39 2.85 -6.13
CA ILE A 19 -0.43 1.91 -6.73
C ILE A 19 -0.32 0.62 -5.92
N TYR A 20 -0.54 0.69 -4.61
CA TYR A 20 -0.33 -0.44 -3.70
C TYR A 20 -1.09 -1.73 -4.08
N PRO A 21 -2.38 -1.70 -4.49
CA PRO A 21 -3.07 -2.91 -4.93
C PRO A 21 -2.44 -3.55 -6.17
N LEU A 22 -1.91 -2.73 -7.09
CA LEU A 22 -1.21 -3.22 -8.29
C LEU A 22 0.13 -3.85 -7.93
N TYR A 23 0.87 -3.22 -7.01
CA TYR A 23 2.10 -3.79 -6.48
C TYR A 23 1.85 -5.13 -5.79
N LEU A 24 0.78 -5.26 -5.01
CA LEU A 24 0.41 -6.51 -4.36
C LEU A 24 -0.02 -7.59 -5.37
N TYR A 25 -0.73 -7.20 -6.44
CA TYR A 25 -1.02 -8.10 -7.55
C TYR A 25 0.28 -8.65 -8.17
N ASP A 26 1.24 -7.79 -8.51
CA ASP A 26 2.52 -8.20 -9.08
C ASP A 26 3.31 -9.11 -8.12
N LEU A 27 3.34 -8.77 -6.82
CA LEU A 27 3.96 -9.61 -5.79
C LEU A 27 3.25 -10.96 -5.65
N SER A 28 1.94 -10.99 -5.81
CA SER A 28 1.15 -12.21 -5.65
C SER A 28 1.55 -13.28 -6.66
N GLU A 29 1.97 -12.89 -7.87
CA GLU A 29 2.50 -13.80 -8.88
C GLU A 29 3.80 -14.46 -8.41
N HIS A 30 4.68 -13.70 -7.74
CA HIS A 30 5.93 -14.21 -7.20
C HIS A 30 5.71 -15.18 -6.03
N TYR A 31 4.76 -14.87 -5.16
CA TYR A 31 4.49 -15.65 -3.94
C TYR A 31 3.36 -16.68 -4.10
N VAL A 32 2.79 -16.82 -5.29
CA VAL A 32 1.62 -17.67 -5.59
C VAL A 32 0.48 -17.42 -4.58
N ARG A 33 0.21 -16.13 -4.33
CA ARG A 33 -0.89 -15.69 -3.46
C ARG A 33 -2.10 -15.35 -4.31
N TYR A 34 -3.28 -15.66 -3.78
CA TYR A 34 -4.56 -15.30 -4.39
C TYR A 34 -5.20 -14.19 -3.55
N PRO A 35 -6.07 -13.37 -4.15
CA PRO A 35 -6.85 -12.42 -3.36
C PRO A 35 -7.78 -13.17 -2.40
N ASN A 36 -8.21 -12.47 -1.36
CA ASN A 36 -9.21 -12.95 -0.41
C ASN A 36 -10.59 -13.14 -1.06
N VAL A 37 -11.60 -13.55 -0.30
CA VAL A 37 -12.95 -13.83 -0.86
C VAL A 37 -13.64 -12.60 -1.47
N HIS A 38 -13.12 -11.40 -1.22
CA HIS A 38 -13.61 -10.13 -1.72
C HIS A 38 -12.83 -9.61 -2.92
N GLY A 39 -11.80 -10.34 -3.40
CA GLY A 39 -10.96 -9.91 -4.51
C GLY A 39 -9.88 -8.89 -4.11
N ILE A 40 -9.62 -8.73 -2.81
CA ILE A 40 -8.57 -7.85 -2.28
C ILE A 40 -7.32 -8.69 -2.00
N TYR A 41 -6.15 -8.21 -2.42
CA TYR A 41 -4.86 -8.88 -2.18
C TYR A 41 -4.38 -8.68 -0.74
N GLU A 42 -5.15 -9.20 0.22
CA GLU A 42 -4.81 -9.26 1.64
C GLU A 42 -4.97 -10.69 2.17
N GLU A 43 -4.26 -11.02 3.26
CA GLU A 43 -4.33 -12.37 3.84
C GLU A 43 -5.66 -12.63 4.58
N SER A 44 -6.31 -11.59 5.11
CA SER A 44 -7.57 -11.71 5.87
C SER A 44 -8.79 -11.34 5.01
N ASP A 45 -9.91 -12.01 5.28
CA ASP A 45 -11.24 -11.64 4.76
C ASP A 45 -11.84 -10.40 5.47
N ASP A 46 -11.14 -9.84 6.47
CA ASP A 46 -11.54 -8.58 7.13
C ASP A 46 -11.53 -7.39 6.15
N PHE A 47 -10.71 -7.46 5.10
CA PHE A 47 -10.59 -6.44 4.07
C PHE A 47 -11.60 -6.68 2.94
N LYS A 48 -12.71 -5.95 2.97
CA LYS A 48 -13.82 -6.15 2.03
C LYS A 48 -13.75 -5.23 0.83
N THR A 49 -13.07 -4.10 0.99
CA THR A 49 -12.94 -3.06 -0.01
C THR A 49 -11.50 -2.55 -0.09
N LEU A 50 -11.15 -1.90 -1.20
CA LEU A 50 -9.88 -1.19 -1.31
C LEU A 50 -9.74 -0.08 -0.25
N SER A 51 -10.84 0.56 0.13
CA SER A 51 -10.84 1.54 1.22
C SER A 51 -10.39 0.93 2.55
N ASP A 52 -10.83 -0.29 2.87
CA ASP A 52 -10.39 -0.99 4.09
C ASP A 52 -8.88 -1.25 4.06
N GLN A 53 -8.34 -1.62 2.89
CA GLN A 53 -6.89 -1.80 2.69
C GLN A 53 -6.12 -0.48 2.81
N TYR A 54 -6.69 0.64 2.36
CA TYR A 54 -6.06 1.96 2.43
C TYR A 54 -5.91 2.48 3.86
N GLU A 55 -6.82 2.12 4.76
CA GLU A 55 -6.77 2.55 6.15
C GLU A 55 -5.54 2.00 6.89
N VAL A 56 -5.12 0.77 6.58
CA VAL A 56 -3.91 0.17 7.18
C VAL A 56 -2.66 0.97 6.84
N GLN A 57 -2.60 1.54 5.64
CA GLN A 57 -1.45 2.33 5.19
C GLN A 57 -1.34 3.67 5.90
N ASN A 58 -2.43 4.19 6.52
CA ASN A 58 -2.42 5.48 7.22
C ASN A 58 -1.30 5.56 8.27
N ILE A 59 -0.94 4.42 8.87
CA ILE A 59 0.11 4.32 9.88
C ILE A 59 1.48 4.83 9.38
N TRP A 60 1.76 4.75 8.08
CA TRP A 60 3.00 5.28 7.47
C TRP A 60 3.12 6.79 7.59
N TRP A 61 2.00 7.52 7.61
CA TRP A 61 1.97 8.97 7.80
C TRP A 61 1.64 9.39 9.23
N GLU A 62 1.02 8.51 10.03
CA GLU A 62 0.64 8.80 11.42
C GLU A 62 1.76 8.53 12.42
N LYS A 63 2.70 7.62 12.10
CA LYS A 63 3.83 7.26 12.96
C LYS A 63 5.17 7.35 12.21
N PRO A 64 5.54 8.54 11.70
CA PRO A 64 6.73 8.70 10.86
C PRO A 64 8.04 8.31 11.58
N ASP A 65 8.08 8.42 12.91
CA ASP A 65 9.27 8.05 13.71
C ASP A 65 9.38 6.55 14.00
N SER A 66 8.32 5.78 13.77
CA SER A 66 8.27 4.32 14.02
C SER A 66 8.34 3.52 12.73
N LEU A 67 7.73 4.06 11.69
CA LEU A 67 7.71 3.49 10.36
C LEU A 67 8.34 4.53 9.46
N TYR A 68 9.66 4.68 9.55
CA TYR A 68 10.38 5.43 8.52
C TYR A 68 9.98 4.81 7.18
N PRO A 69 9.36 5.59 6.28
CA PRO A 69 9.03 5.06 4.98
C PRO A 69 10.37 4.79 4.29
N TYR A 70 10.78 3.53 4.24
CA TYR A 70 11.85 3.04 3.36
C TYR A 70 11.44 3.09 1.88
N LEU A 71 10.35 3.79 1.56
CA LEU A 71 9.90 4.06 0.21
C LEU A 71 10.75 5.20 -0.35
N ILE A 72 11.96 4.84 -0.80
CA ILE A 72 12.70 5.56 -1.83
C ILE A 72 12.13 5.16 -3.19
#